data_AF-D1AJN7-F1
#
_entry.id   AF-D1AJN7-F1
#
_cell.length_a   1.000
_cell.length_b   1.000
_cell.length_c   1.000
_cell.angle_alpha   90.00
_cell.angle_beta   90.00
_cell.angle_gamma   90.00
#
_symmetry.space_group_name_H-M   'P 1'
#
loop_
_entity.id
_entity.type
_entity.pdbx_description
1 polymer ?
#
loop_
_entity_poly.entity_id
_entity_poly.type
_entity_poly.pdbx_seq_one_letter_code
_entity_poly.pdbx_strand_id
1 'polypeptide(L)' 'MIKTKMRCKACGKLYMEIKVEGKAICDFKCKRCKTQNVQVITEKFN' A
#
# COMPACT_ATOMS: atom_id res chain seq x y z
N MET A 1 -12.23 -9.89 -2.37
CA MET A 1 -11.46 -9.24 -1.30
C MET A 1 -9.98 -9.59 -1.39
N ILE A 2 -9.12 -8.63 -1.68
CA ILE A 2 -7.67 -8.81 -1.73
C ILE A 2 -7.03 -8.41 -0.40
N LYS A 3 -6.21 -9.31 0.18
CA LYS A 3 -5.29 -8.97 1.27
C LYS A 3 -3.96 -8.50 0.67
N THR A 4 -3.52 -7.29 0.99
CA THR A 4 -2.21 -6.81 0.54
C THR A 4 -1.43 -6.13 1.65
N LYS A 5 -0.10 -6.28 1.57
CA LYS A 5 0.86 -5.69 2.51
C LYS A 5 1.46 -4.44 1.88
N MET A 6 1.14 -3.29 2.42
CA MET A 6 1.67 -2.02 1.94
C MET A 6 3.07 -1.79 2.51
N ARG A 7 4.06 -1.66 1.63
CA ARG A 7 5.45 -1.42 2.01
C ARG A 7 5.96 -0.13 1.40
N CYS A 8 6.86 0.54 2.11
CA CYS A 8 7.57 1.67 1.55
C CYS A 8 8.43 1.23 0.37
N LYS A 9 8.31 1.91 -0.78
CA LYS A 9 9.06 1.62 -2.01
C LYS A 9 10.56 1.86 -1.85
N ALA A 10 10.96 2.80 -0.98
CA ALA A 10 12.36 3.15 -0.78
C ALA A 10 13.10 2.23 0.21
N CYS A 11 12.49 1.88 1.35
CA CYS A 11 13.18 1.14 2.42
C CYS A 11 12.56 -0.21 2.77
N GLY A 12 11.52 -0.65 2.06
CA GLY A 12 10.85 -1.95 2.28
C GLY A 12 10.07 -2.09 3.59
N LYS A 13 10.10 -1.08 4.47
CA LYS A 13 9.40 -1.10 5.76
C LYS A 13 7.90 -1.31 5.54
N LEU A 14 7.34 -2.29 6.24
CA LEU A 14 5.89 -2.52 6.27
C LEU A 14 5.21 -1.32 6.91
N TYR A 15 4.21 -0.79 6.22
CA TYR A 15 3.35 0.28 6.72
C TYR A 15 2.11 -0.32 7.39
N MET A 16 1.34 -1.11 6.65
CA MET A 16 0.13 -1.78 7.13
C MET A 16 -0.28 -2.96 6.22
N GLU A 17 -1.16 -3.82 6.73
CA GLU A 17 -1.87 -4.82 5.94
C GLU A 17 -3.33 -4.40 5.81
N ILE A 18 -3.87 -4.40 4.59
CA ILE A 18 -5.25 -4.01 4.31
C ILE A 18 -5.99 -5.06 3.50
N LYS A 19 -7.31 -5.14 3.76
CA LYS A 19 -8.28 -5.86 2.95
C LYS A 19 -9.02 -4.83 2.11
N VAL A 20 -9.04 -5.02 0.80
CA VAL A 20 -9.72 -4.11 -0.14
C VAL A 20 -10.74 -4.90 -0.96
N GLU A 21 -11.92 -4.33 -1.12
CA GLU A 21 -12.96 -4.77 -2.05
C GLU A 21 -13.04 -3.71 -3.16
N GLY A 22 -12.60 -4.05 -4.37
CA GLY A 22 -12.46 -3.08 -5.47
C GLY A 22 -11.15 -2.29 -5.48
N LYS A 23 -11.21 -0.94 -5.49
CA LYS A 23 -10.06 -0.05 -5.69
C LYS A 23 -9.79 0.83 -4.47
N ALA A 24 -8.53 0.84 -4.02
CA ALA A 24 -8.03 1.75 -2.99
C ALA A 24 -6.81 2.52 -3.49
N ILE A 25 -6.75 3.82 -3.20
CA ILE A 25 -5.55 4.64 -3.36
C ILE A 25 -5.01 4.89 -1.97
N CYS A 26 -3.74 4.56 -1.76
CA CYS A 26 -3.08 4.78 -0.49
C CYS A 26 -1.90 5.73 -0.69
N ASP A 27 -1.97 6.83 0.04
CA ASP A 27 -0.91 7.81 0.12
C ASP A 27 -0.38 7.87 1.56
N PHE A 28 0.90 7.57 1.75
CA PHE A 28 1.51 7.59 3.08
C PHE A 28 2.99 7.99 3.05
N LYS A 29 3.39 8.72 4.10
CA LYS A 29 4.80 9.06 4.35
C LYS A 29 5.45 7.99 5.23
N CYS A 30 6.55 7.40 4.78
CA CYS A 30 7.25 6.37 5.54
C CYS A 30 7.85 6.95 6.83
N LYS A 31 7.49 6.39 7.99
CA LYS A 31 8.00 6.87 9.28
C LYS A 31 9.53 6.73 9.43
N ARG A 32 10.15 5.76 8.73
CA ARG A 32 11.60 5.47 8.76
C ARG A 32 12.39 6.40 7.83
N CYS A 33 12.18 6.30 6.52
CA CYS A 33 12.98 7.03 5.51
C CYS A 33 12.35 8.35 5.05
N LYS A 34 11.17 8.71 5.58
CA LYS A 34 10.42 9.94 5.26
C LYS A 34 9.98 10.11 3.80
N THR A 35 10.26 9.14 2.92
CA THR A 35 9.78 9.12 1.53
C THR A 35 8.26 9.08 1.45
N GLN A 36 7.68 9.84 0.52
CA GLN A 36 6.26 9.79 0.17
C GLN A 36 5.98 8.55 -0.70
N ASN A 37 4.94 7.78 -0.40
CA ASN A 37 4.57 6.59 -1.14
C ASN A 37 3.12 6.69 -1.59
N VAL A 38 2.91 6.65 -2.91
CA VAL A 38 1.58 6.53 -3.52
C VAL A 38 1.47 5.15 -4.18
N GLN A 39 0.42 4.40 -3.82
CA GLN A 39 0.13 3.06 -4.34
C GLN A 39 -1.36 2.95 -4.66
N VAL A 40 -1.67 2.40 -5.84
CA VAL A 40 -3.03 2.06 -6.26
C VAL A 40 -3.17 0.55 -6.15
N ILE A 41 -4.18 0.11 -5.38
CA ILE A 41 -4.53 -1.29 -5.21
C ILE A 41 -5.88 -1.49 -5.89
N THR A 42 -5.94 -2.41 -6.83
CA THR A 42 -7.17 -2.77 -7.53
C THR A 42 -7.35 -4.27 -7.44
N GLU A 43 -8.57 -4.68 -7.09
CA GLU A 43 -9.03 -6.04 -7.32
C GLU A 43 -8.97 -6.34 -8.81
N LYS A 44 -8.13 -7.30 -9.20
CA LYS A 44 -8.18 -7.85 -10.56
C LYS A 44 -9.41 -8.74 -10.60
N PHE A 45 -10.46 -8.27 -11.24
CA PHE A 45 -11.53 -9.13 -11.71
C PHE A 45 -10.92 -9.96 -12.85
N ASN A 46 -10.63 -11.23 -12.56
CA ASN A 46 -10.37 -12.24 -13.59
C ASN A 46 -11.69 -12.64 -14.23
#